data_AF-A0A7G8BJR3-F1
#
_entry.id   AF-A0A7G8BJR3-F1
#
_cell.length_a   1.000
_cell.length_b   1.000
_cell.length_c   1.000
_cell.angle_alpha   90.00
_cell.angle_beta   90.00
_cell.angle_gamma   90.00
#
_symmetry.space_group_name_H-M   'P 1'
#
loop_
_entity.id
_entity.type
_entity.pdbx_description
1 polymer ?
#
loop_
_entity_poly.entity_id
_entity_poly.type
_entity_poly.pdbx_seq_one_letter_code
_entity_poly.pdbx_strand_id
1 'polypeptide(L)'
;MFSITCRVIGSDYYPSLPEMPTVHLLTVKSKQFRYEHQRFEVAGLTPTPSETVAPMRAAECPVQMEARVEKLHPMNGGKLKELGGGVAAEVEIVRVHVDEEFVLGGHYVNPQKWSPLIYNFRHYFRLAETELGKTFRAKK
;
A
#
# COMPACT_ATOMS: atom_id res chain seq x y z
N MET A 1 5.54 -8.12 -6.73
CA MET A 1 4.57 -8.70 -5.77
C MET A 1 4.14 -7.55 -4.90
N PHE A 2 2.88 -7.13 -4.97
CA PHE A 2 2.46 -5.83 -4.45
C PHE A 2 1.92 -5.98 -3.01
N SER A 3 2.69 -5.51 -2.02
CA SER A 3 2.22 -5.34 -0.65
C SER A 3 1.42 -4.04 -0.55
N ILE A 4 0.15 -4.13 -0.17
CA ILE A 4 -0.69 -2.97 0.16
C ILE A 4 -0.41 -2.60 1.62
N THR A 5 0.63 -1.82 1.82
CA THR A 5 0.66 -0.82 2.89
C THR A 5 0.58 0.53 2.18
N CYS A 6 -0.09 1.51 2.76
CA CYS A 6 -0.03 2.89 2.26
C CYS A 6 1.46 3.26 2.04
N ARG A 7 1.88 3.42 0.77
CA ARG A 7 3.23 3.27 0.15
C ARG A 7 3.59 1.84 -0.31
N VAL A 8 3.20 1.54 -1.56
CA VAL A 8 3.73 0.41 -2.34
C VAL A 8 5.22 0.60 -2.59
N ILE A 9 6.08 -0.06 -1.81
CA ILE A 9 7.48 -0.32 -2.16
C ILE A 9 7.53 -1.71 -2.77
N GLY A 10 7.17 -1.80 -4.05
CA GLY A 10 7.39 -2.99 -4.87
C GLY A 10 8.58 -2.74 -5.79
N SER A 11 9.71 -3.37 -5.50
CA SER A 11 10.90 -3.44 -6.35
C SER A 11 11.42 -4.89 -6.37
N ASP A 12 10.52 -5.86 -6.51
CA ASP A 12 10.92 -7.25 -6.72
C ASP A 12 10.55 -7.68 -8.14
N TYR A 13 11.62 -7.96 -8.88
CA TYR A 13 11.71 -8.55 -10.20
C TYR A 13 10.92 -9.86 -10.27
N TYR A 14 10.00 -9.99 -11.23
CA TYR A 14 9.26 -11.23 -11.49
C TYR A 14 9.84 -11.92 -12.73
N PRO A 15 10.54 -13.06 -12.60
CA PRO A 15 11.15 -13.73 -13.76
C PRO A 15 10.17 -14.54 -14.63
N SER A 16 8.86 -14.55 -14.35
CA SER A 16 7.91 -15.46 -15.03
C SER A 16 6.60 -14.83 -15.50
N LEU A 17 6.51 -13.50 -15.59
CA LEU A 17 5.40 -12.87 -16.30
C LEU A 17 5.75 -12.83 -17.80
N PRO A 18 4.89 -13.34 -18.71
CA PRO A 18 5.08 -13.11 -20.14
C PRO A 18 5.21 -11.62 -20.37
N GLU A 19 6.26 -11.23 -21.09
CA GLU A 19 6.71 -9.87 -21.36
C GLU A 19 5.58 -8.85 -21.16
N MET A 20 5.56 -8.22 -19.98
CA MET A 20 4.82 -6.98 -19.84
C MET A 20 5.42 -6.05 -20.91
N PRO A 21 4.62 -5.53 -21.86
CA PRO A 21 5.14 -4.64 -22.89
C PRO A 21 5.90 -3.54 -22.16
N THR A 22 7.20 -3.43 -22.44
CA THR A 22 8.13 -2.45 -21.88
C THR A 22 7.35 -1.17 -21.67
N VAL A 23 7.02 -0.91 -20.41
CA VAL A 23 5.96 0.05 -20.14
C VAL A 23 6.47 1.37 -20.67
N HIS A 24 5.85 1.87 -21.73
CA HIS A 24 5.94 3.24 -22.21
C HIS A 24 5.26 4.16 -21.17
N LEU A 25 5.57 3.93 -19.89
CA LEU A 25 5.27 4.82 -18.79
C LEU A 25 6.40 5.84 -18.77
N LEU A 26 6.05 7.09 -18.47
CA LEU A 26 6.96 8.13 -17.94
C LEU A 26 7.57 9.12 -18.95
N THR A 27 6.81 9.73 -19.85
CA THR A 27 7.19 11.09 -20.32
C THR A 27 6.61 12.19 -19.42
N VAL A 28 5.41 12.00 -18.89
CA VAL A 28 4.75 13.02 -18.05
C VAL A 28 5.23 12.98 -16.60
N LYS A 29 5.46 11.79 -16.03
CA LYS A 29 5.87 11.61 -14.62
C LYS A 29 7.38 11.57 -14.41
N SER A 30 8.20 11.22 -15.40
CA SER A 30 9.68 11.19 -15.25
C SER A 30 10.28 12.54 -14.88
N LYS A 31 9.64 13.65 -15.25
CA LYS A 31 10.06 15.00 -14.86
C LYS A 31 9.93 15.28 -13.36
N GLN A 32 9.09 14.52 -12.65
CA GLN A 32 8.76 14.75 -11.23
C GLN A 32 9.17 13.58 -10.34
N PHE A 33 9.41 12.40 -10.92
CA PHE A 33 9.74 11.18 -10.21
C PHE A 33 10.99 10.57 -10.82
N ARG A 34 11.93 10.19 -9.96
CA ARG A 34 13.08 9.37 -10.34
C ARG A 34 12.92 7.96 -9.79
N TYR A 35 13.53 7.00 -10.46
CA TYR A 35 13.72 5.69 -9.87
C TYR A 35 14.67 5.81 -8.67
N GLU A 36 14.36 5.08 -7.61
CA GLU A 36 15.20 4.92 -6.44
C GLU A 36 15.12 3.45 -6.02
N HIS A 37 16.27 2.82 -5.89
CA HIS A 37 16.42 1.46 -5.41
C HIS A 37 16.40 1.43 -3.87
N GLN A 38 17.08 2.37 -3.23
CA GLN A 38 17.22 2.50 -1.77
C GLN A 38 16.10 3.35 -1.17
N ARG A 39 14.83 3.01 -1.47
CA ARG A 39 13.68 3.85 -1.09
C ARG A 39 13.47 3.97 0.42
N PHE A 40 13.84 2.94 1.19
CA PHE A 40 13.78 2.97 2.65
C PHE A 40 14.73 4.03 3.21
N GLU A 41 16.01 3.98 2.80
CA GLU A 41 17.03 4.94 3.22
C GLU A 41 16.67 6.37 2.84
N VAL A 42 16.29 6.61 1.58
CA VAL A 42 15.90 7.95 1.10
C VAL A 42 14.66 8.49 1.82
N ALA A 43 13.77 7.61 2.27
CA ALA A 43 12.60 7.99 3.04
C ALA A 43 12.88 8.13 4.55
N GLY A 44 14.07 7.79 5.03
CA GLY A 44 14.38 7.72 6.45
C GLY A 44 13.58 6.64 7.19
N LEU A 45 13.26 5.54 6.51
CA LEU A 45 12.49 4.42 7.05
C LEU A 45 13.40 3.22 7.28
N THR A 46 13.16 2.50 8.36
CA THR A 46 13.91 1.29 8.70
C THR A 46 13.25 0.08 8.03
N PRO A 47 13.96 -0.64 7.14
CA PRO A 47 13.42 -1.85 6.54
C PRO A 47 13.37 -2.99 7.57
N THR A 48 12.22 -3.65 7.65
CA THR A 48 11.98 -4.81 8.53
C THR A 48 11.50 -6.00 7.71
N PRO A 49 12.03 -7.22 7.91
CA PRO A 49 11.53 -8.39 7.21
C PRO A 49 10.02 -8.62 7.41
N SER A 50 9.37 -9.04 6.33
CA SER A 50 8.02 -9.63 6.38
C SER A 50 8.11 -11.08 6.85
N GLU A 51 7.01 -11.60 7.37
CA GLU A 51 6.91 -12.98 7.88
C GLU A 51 6.56 -14.00 6.80
N THR A 52 5.76 -13.60 5.81
CA THR A 52 5.09 -14.53 4.87
C THR A 52 5.30 -14.20 3.40
N VAL A 53 5.91 -13.04 3.10
CA VAL A 53 6.21 -12.54 1.76
C VAL A 53 7.62 -11.93 1.68
N ALA A 54 8.16 -11.77 0.47
CA ALA A 54 9.49 -11.21 0.25
C ALA A 54 9.61 -9.68 0.48
N PRO A 55 8.64 -8.83 0.07
CA PRO A 55 8.76 -7.39 0.25
C PRO A 55 8.91 -6.99 1.71
N MET A 56 9.85 -6.09 2.01
CA MET A 56 10.10 -5.61 3.38
C MET A 56 9.01 -4.62 3.85
N ARG A 57 8.79 -4.60 5.16
CA ARG A 57 7.94 -3.66 5.90
C ARG A 57 8.76 -2.44 6.34
N ALA A 58 8.09 -1.35 6.71
CA ALA A 58 8.72 -0.19 7.35
C ALA A 58 8.49 -0.23 8.86
N ALA A 59 9.54 -0.23 9.68
CA ALA A 59 9.41 -0.35 11.13
C ALA A 59 8.54 0.75 11.75
N GLU A 60 8.58 1.95 11.18
CA GLU A 60 7.88 3.15 11.68
C GLU A 60 6.38 3.14 11.36
N CYS A 61 5.89 2.20 10.55
CA CYS A 61 4.49 2.15 10.16
C CYS A 61 3.68 1.30 11.15
N PRO A 62 2.71 1.89 11.89
CA PRO A 62 2.02 1.21 12.99
C PRO A 62 1.00 0.18 12.53
N VAL A 63 0.58 0.20 11.26
CA VAL A 63 -0.36 -0.75 10.68
C VAL A 63 0.09 -1.11 9.27
N GLN A 64 0.38 -2.39 9.03
CA GLN A 64 0.91 -2.89 7.77
C GLN A 64 0.27 -4.23 7.40
N MET A 65 0.21 -4.51 6.10
CA MET A 65 -0.37 -5.76 5.60
C MET A 65 0.56 -6.41 4.59
N GLU A 66 0.79 -7.70 4.80
CA GLU A 66 1.46 -8.56 3.83
C GLU A 66 0.40 -9.16 2.91
N ALA A 67 0.66 -9.08 1.61
CA ALA A 67 -0.31 -9.50 0.61
C ALA A 67 0.35 -10.28 -0.54
N ARG A 68 -0.38 -11.27 -1.04
CA ARG A 68 -0.04 -12.02 -2.26
C ARG A 68 -0.95 -11.55 -3.39
N VAL A 69 -0.38 -11.43 -4.59
CA VAL A 69 -1.15 -11.06 -5.78
C VAL A 69 -1.77 -12.32 -6.34
N GLU A 70 -3.09 -12.38 -6.31
CA GLU A 70 -3.86 -13.49 -6.87
C GLU A 70 -4.11 -13.28 -8.36
N LYS A 71 -4.44 -12.04 -8.73
CA LYS A 71 -4.75 -11.72 -10.12
C LYS A 71 -4.41 -10.28 -10.47
N LEU A 72 -3.96 -10.08 -11.70
CA LEU A 72 -3.80 -8.76 -12.31
C LEU A 72 -4.86 -8.59 -13.38
N HIS A 73 -5.59 -7.49 -13.31
CA HIS A 73 -6.66 -7.13 -14.23
C HIS A 73 -6.21 -5.92 -15.06
N PRO A 74 -5.83 -6.11 -16.34
CA PRO A 74 -5.50 -5.01 -17.22
C PRO A 74 -6.71 -4.10 -17.41
N MET A 75 -6.51 -2.80 -17.25
CA MET A 75 -7.55 -1.80 -17.45
C MET A 75 -7.47 -1.23 -18.86
N ASN A 76 -8.63 -1.04 -19.50
CA ASN A 76 -8.73 -0.53 -20.87
C ASN A 76 -9.37 0.87 -20.88
N GLY A 77 -9.08 1.63 -21.94
CA GLY A 77 -9.70 2.95 -22.19
C GLY A 77 -8.74 3.90 -22.89
N GLY A 78 -9.23 4.74 -23.81
CA GLY A 78 -8.40 5.66 -24.60
C GLY A 78 -7.53 6.58 -23.73
N LYS A 79 -8.16 7.29 -22.78
CA LYS A 79 -7.46 8.16 -21.83
C LYS A 79 -6.45 7.40 -20.96
N LEU A 80 -6.72 6.15 -20.62
CA LEU A 80 -5.80 5.36 -19.81
C LEU A 80 -4.56 4.97 -20.62
N LYS A 81 -4.74 4.62 -21.90
CA LYS A 81 -3.62 4.36 -22.82
C LYS A 81 -2.72 5.59 -22.98
N GLU A 82 -3.31 6.78 -23.11
CA GLU A 82 -2.56 8.06 -23.14
C GLU A 82 -1.74 8.30 -21.86
N LEU A 83 -2.21 7.80 -20.72
CA LEU A 83 -1.52 7.89 -19.42
C LEU A 83 -0.51 6.75 -19.18
N GLY A 84 -0.34 5.84 -20.14
CA GLY A 84 0.59 4.70 -20.05
C GLY A 84 -0.04 3.38 -19.57
N GLY A 85 -1.36 3.31 -19.47
CA GLY A 85 -2.10 2.12 -19.04
C GLY A 85 -2.42 2.09 -17.55
N GLY A 86 -3.05 1.00 -17.12
CA GLY A 86 -3.38 0.76 -15.72
C GLY A 86 -3.71 -0.71 -15.47
N VAL A 87 -3.49 -1.17 -14.24
CA VAL A 87 -3.78 -2.53 -13.79
C VAL A 87 -4.44 -2.44 -12.42
N ALA A 88 -5.50 -3.21 -12.20
CA ALA A 88 -6.03 -3.47 -10.87
C ALA A 88 -5.46 -4.80 -10.37
N ALA A 89 -4.82 -4.78 -9.21
CA ALA A 89 -4.31 -5.99 -8.56
C ALA A 89 -5.33 -6.49 -7.54
N GLU A 90 -5.74 -7.74 -7.69
CA GLU A 90 -6.50 -8.49 -6.70
C GLU A 90 -5.50 -9.22 -5.80
N VAL A 91 -5.66 -9.06 -4.49
CA VAL A 91 -4.68 -9.53 -3.51
C VAL A 91 -5.35 -10.27 -2.34
N GLU A 92 -4.68 -11.32 -1.86
CA GLU A 92 -4.98 -11.98 -0.59
C GLU A 92 -4.13 -11.35 0.51
N ILE A 93 -4.76 -10.90 1.60
CA ILE A 93 -4.05 -10.46 2.80
C ILE A 93 -3.70 -11.69 3.63
N VAL A 94 -2.40 -11.96 3.79
CA VAL A 94 -1.89 -13.16 4.47
C VAL A 94 -1.40 -12.88 5.89
N ARG A 95 -1.05 -11.63 6.19
CA ARG A 95 -0.71 -11.18 7.56
C ARG A 95 -1.05 -9.71 7.75
N VAL A 96 -1.57 -9.37 8.93
CA VAL A 96 -1.75 -8.00 9.38
C VAL A 96 -0.85 -7.77 10.59
N HIS A 97 -0.06 -6.70 10.53
CA HIS A 97 0.80 -6.21 11.60
C HIS A 97 0.21 -4.93 12.16
N VAL A 98 -0.01 -4.89 13.46
CA VAL A 98 -0.50 -3.72 14.18
C VAL A 98 0.38 -3.54 15.40
N ASP A 99 0.94 -2.36 15.59
CA ASP A 99 1.64 -2.03 16.83
C ASP A 99 0.67 -2.17 18.02
N GLU A 100 1.14 -2.80 19.10
CA GLU A 100 0.34 -3.17 20.26
C GLU A 100 -0.44 -2.00 20.84
N GLU A 101 0.09 -0.78 20.75
CA GLU A 101 -0.60 0.41 21.25
C GLU A 101 -1.94 0.66 20.55
N PHE A 102 -2.07 0.23 19.29
CA PHE A 102 -3.27 0.35 18.46
C PHE A 102 -4.16 -0.89 18.48
N VAL A 103 -3.86 -1.91 19.29
CA VAL A 103 -4.69 -3.11 19.41
C VAL A 103 -5.71 -2.95 20.53
N LEU A 104 -6.98 -3.26 20.24
CA LEU A 104 -8.11 -3.32 21.16
C LEU A 104 -8.55 -4.77 21.33
N GLY A 105 -8.64 -5.24 22.58
CA GLY A 105 -9.14 -6.58 22.90
C GLY A 105 -8.33 -7.72 22.28
N GLY A 106 -7.03 -7.49 22.02
CA GLY A 106 -6.09 -8.48 21.45
C GLY A 106 -6.24 -8.77 19.97
N HIS A 107 -7.34 -8.37 19.31
CA HIS A 107 -7.66 -8.82 17.96
C HIS A 107 -8.32 -7.75 17.06
N TYR A 108 -8.55 -6.54 17.55
CA TYR A 108 -9.13 -5.45 16.79
C TYR A 108 -8.18 -4.25 16.72
N VAL A 109 -8.23 -3.49 15.63
CA VAL A 109 -7.57 -2.17 15.58
C VAL A 109 -8.42 -1.19 16.38
N ASN A 110 -7.80 -0.40 17.25
CA ASN A 110 -8.45 0.62 18.06
C ASN A 110 -8.73 1.88 17.22
N PRO A 111 -9.98 2.15 16.82
CA PRO A 111 -10.30 3.28 15.96
C PRO A 111 -10.15 4.65 16.65
N GLN A 112 -10.03 4.68 17.99
CA GLN A 112 -9.81 5.90 18.76
C GLN A 112 -8.34 6.31 18.81
N LYS A 113 -7.43 5.35 18.59
CA LYS A 113 -5.98 5.60 18.58
C LYS A 113 -5.43 5.68 17.16
N TRP A 114 -5.87 4.80 16.28
CA TRP A 114 -5.35 4.74 14.92
C TRP A 114 -6.00 5.80 14.04
N SER A 115 -5.19 6.75 13.57
CA SER A 115 -5.62 7.83 12.65
C SER A 115 -4.83 7.74 11.33
N PRO A 116 -5.31 6.99 10.33
CA PRO A 116 -4.63 6.89 9.03
C PRO A 116 -4.64 8.23 8.28
N LEU A 117 -3.62 8.43 7.45
CA LEU A 117 -3.54 9.55 6.53
C LEU A 117 -4.55 9.37 5.38
N ILE A 118 -5.49 10.30 5.25
CA ILE A 118 -6.50 10.30 4.19
C ILE A 118 -6.07 11.23 3.06
N TYR A 119 -5.96 10.71 1.84
CA TYR A 119 -5.74 11.52 0.65
C TYR A 119 -7.07 11.83 -0.03
N ASN A 120 -7.50 13.09 0.02
CA ASN A 120 -8.75 13.54 -0.56
C ASN A 120 -8.49 14.73 -1.49
N PHE A 121 -8.81 14.59 -2.78
CA PHE A 121 -8.59 15.59 -3.83
C PHE A 121 -7.21 16.29 -3.80
N ARG A 122 -6.12 15.54 -3.61
CA ARG A 122 -4.74 16.06 -3.50
C ARG A 122 -4.38 16.76 -2.20
N HIS A 123 -5.23 16.69 -1.19
CA HIS A 123 -4.97 17.18 0.15
C HIS A 123 -4.89 16.00 1.13
N TYR A 124 -4.06 16.15 2.17
CA TYR A 124 -3.86 15.15 3.20
C TYR A 124 -4.59 15.53 4.48
N PHE A 125 -5.33 14.58 5.05
CA PHE A 125 -6.12 14.76 6.25
C PHE A 125 -5.86 13.66 7.27
N ARG A 126 -6.22 13.91 8.52
CA ARG A 126 -6.38 12.89 9.56
C ARG A 126 -7.86 12.64 9.78
N LEU A 127 -8.19 11.58 10.52
CA LEU A 127 -9.55 11.40 11.04
C LEU A 127 -9.88 12.52 12.04
N ALA A 128 -11.18 12.80 12.20
CA ALA A 128 -11.65 13.68 13.26
C ALA A 128 -11.30 13.11 14.64
N GLU A 129 -11.12 13.98 15.64
CA GLU A 129 -10.77 13.58 17.01
C GLU A 129 -11.89 12.80 17.70
N THR A 130 -13.14 13.03 17.28
CA THR A 130 -14.32 12.40 17.88
C THR A 130 -15.01 11.48 16.88
N GLU A 131 -15.31 10.26 17.32
CA GLU A 131 -16.12 9.31 16.56
C GLU A 131 -17.56 9.82 16.40
N LEU A 132 -18.07 9.80 15.16
CA LEU A 132 -19.42 10.26 14.83
C LEU A 132 -20.49 9.17 14.95
N GLY A 133 -20.09 7.89 14.99
CA GLY A 133 -20.99 6.76 15.14
C GLY A 133 -20.37 5.43 14.71
N LYS A 134 -21.08 4.34 15.01
CA LYS A 134 -20.66 2.96 14.70
C LYS A 134 -21.79 2.12 14.14
N THR A 135 -21.40 1.10 13.36
CA THR A 135 -22.35 0.09 12.87
C THR A 135 -22.57 -1.01 13.91
N PHE A 136 -23.63 -1.81 13.73
CA PHE A 136 -24.00 -2.89 14.66
C PHE A 136 -22.92 -3.98 14.85
N ARG A 137 -21.93 -4.06 13.94
CA ARG A 137 -20.82 -5.02 14.02
C ARG A 137 -19.61 -4.51 14.81
N ALA A 138 -19.60 -3.23 15.20
CA ALA A 138 -18.53 -2.66 16.00
C ALA A 138 -18.59 -3.25 17.42
N LYS A 139 -17.64 -4.13 17.74
CA LYS A 139 -17.49 -4.70 19.09
C LYS A 139 -16.80 -3.68 20.01
N LYS A 140 -17.05 -3.82 21.31
CA LYS A 140 -16.36 -3.06 22.36
C LYS A 140 -14.98 -3.63 22.61
#